data_AF-A0AA96TJN9-F1
#
_entry.id   AF-A0AA96TJN9-F1
#
_cell.length_a   1.000
_cell.length_b   1.000
_cell.length_c   1.000
_cell.angle_alpha   90.00
_cell.angle_beta   90.00
_cell.angle_gamma   90.00
#
_symmetry.space_group_name_H-M   'P 1'
#
loop_
_entity.id
_entity.type
_entity.pdbx_description
1 polymer ?
#
loop_
_entity_poly.entity_id
_entity_poly.type
_entity_poly.pdbx_seq_one_letter_code
_entity_poly.pdbx_strand_id
1 'polypeptide(L)'
;MSRTREVPGGGLAVEVEPERLAGWFDRFAERHGGVARTVVVADHVRVEAADGTRAEVDVPFGPLADVGEWPRLAVDGLVAHALVPRRIGLLLVRLGGHSVGIALDGVVEVSTTDSRQVHGRNKAGGWSQHRFARRREGQARVALRAAAADAVRVLASRVDELDAVVLGGDRQALDVLRDDRALAGVFAKAGERVLDVAEPRRAVLDEAAERARAVEVVVR
;
A
#
# COMPACT_ATOMS: atom_id res chain seq x y z
N MET A 1 -16.28 1.58 -2.33
CA MET A 1 -16.46 2.68 -1.34
C MET A 1 -15.10 3.27 -1.04
N SER A 2 -14.93 4.59 -1.01
CA SER A 2 -13.63 5.21 -0.70
C SER A 2 -13.31 5.00 0.78
N ARG A 3 -12.13 4.46 1.10
CA ARG A 3 -11.67 4.35 2.49
C ARG A 3 -11.09 5.68 2.94
N THR A 4 -11.44 6.06 4.16
CA THR A 4 -11.00 7.31 4.77
C THR A 4 -10.23 7.03 6.05
N ARG A 5 -9.12 7.73 6.26
CA ARG A 5 -8.36 7.71 7.51
C ARG A 5 -7.97 9.13 7.92
N GLU A 6 -7.89 9.39 9.21
CA GLU A 6 -7.31 10.65 9.70
C GLU A 6 -5.79 10.65 9.48
N VAL A 7 -5.23 11.82 9.21
CA VAL A 7 -3.77 11.99 9.06
C VAL A 7 -3.18 12.76 10.25
N PRO A 8 -1.94 12.42 10.68
CA PRO A 8 -1.22 13.24 11.65
C PRO A 8 -1.09 14.69 11.16
N GLY A 9 -1.36 15.65 12.05
CA GLY A 9 -1.34 17.09 11.70
C GLY A 9 -2.68 17.65 11.20
N GLY A 10 -3.75 16.87 11.21
CA GLY A 10 -5.08 17.29 10.77
C GLY A 10 -5.32 17.01 9.28
N GLY A 11 -6.54 16.61 8.94
CA GLY A 11 -6.96 16.27 7.58
C GLY A 11 -7.52 14.85 7.43
N LEU A 12 -8.00 14.55 6.23
CA LEU A 12 -8.59 13.27 5.84
C LEU A 12 -7.87 12.70 4.63
N ALA A 13 -7.23 11.54 4.78
CA ALA A 13 -6.73 10.75 3.66
C ALA A 13 -7.85 9.88 3.11
N VAL A 14 -8.03 9.91 1.80
CA VAL A 14 -9.04 9.18 1.05
C VAL A 14 -8.38 8.32 -0.01
N GLU A 15 -8.62 7.02 0.00
CA GLU A 15 -8.22 6.13 -1.10
C GLU A 15 -9.22 6.28 -2.26
N VAL A 16 -8.71 6.67 -3.43
CA VAL A 16 -9.50 6.89 -4.66
C VAL A 16 -8.97 5.97 -5.76
N GLU A 17 -9.86 5.18 -6.36
CA GLU A 17 -9.55 4.36 -7.53
C GLU A 17 -9.14 5.27 -8.71
N PRO A 18 -8.13 4.89 -9.53
CA PRO A 18 -7.66 5.71 -10.65
C PRO A 18 -8.76 6.24 -11.57
N GLU A 19 -9.75 5.39 -11.88
CA GLU A 19 -10.88 5.70 -12.77
C GLU A 19 -11.82 6.76 -12.18
N ARG A 20 -11.77 6.97 -10.86
CA ARG A 20 -12.62 7.91 -10.14
C ARG A 20 -11.89 9.20 -9.76
N LEU A 21 -10.59 9.29 -10.04
CA LEU A 21 -9.74 10.39 -9.59
C LEU A 21 -10.13 11.73 -10.20
N ALA A 22 -10.35 11.77 -11.52
CA ALA A 22 -10.79 12.99 -12.21
C ALA A 22 -12.08 13.55 -11.59
N GLY A 23 -13.13 12.72 -11.56
CA GLY A 23 -14.41 13.13 -10.98
C GLY A 23 -14.35 13.42 -9.47
N TRP A 24 -13.37 12.87 -8.74
CA TRP A 24 -13.13 13.23 -7.34
C TRP A 24 -12.63 14.67 -7.23
N PHE A 25 -11.67 15.08 -8.05
CA PHE A 25 -11.15 16.45 -8.08
C PHE A 25 -12.18 17.47 -8.61
N ASP A 26 -13.02 17.09 -9.56
CA ASP A 26 -14.12 17.94 -10.03
C ASP A 26 -15.09 18.26 -8.87
N ARG A 27 -15.51 17.24 -8.12
CA ARG A 27 -16.37 17.42 -6.94
C ARG A 27 -15.69 18.19 -5.81
N PHE A 28 -14.37 18.03 -5.66
CA PHE A 28 -13.58 18.84 -4.73
C PHE A 28 -13.65 20.32 -5.14
N ALA A 29 -13.40 20.64 -6.41
CA ALA A 29 -13.49 22.00 -6.92
C ALA A 29 -14.89 22.60 -6.72
N GLU A 30 -15.95 21.88 -7.08
CA GLU A 30 -17.35 22.34 -6.90
C GLU A 30 -17.68 22.65 -5.43
N ARG A 31 -17.23 21.79 -4.51
CA ARG A 31 -17.51 21.95 -3.07
C ARG A 31 -16.78 23.13 -2.44
N HIS A 32 -15.58 23.44 -2.93
CA HIS A 32 -14.64 24.39 -2.30
C HIS A 32 -14.50 25.71 -3.08
N GLY A 33 -15.51 26.06 -3.91
CA GLY A 33 -15.56 27.34 -4.60
C GLY A 33 -14.64 27.45 -5.83
N GLY A 34 -14.21 26.32 -6.38
CA GLY A 34 -13.26 26.22 -7.48
C GLY A 34 -11.82 26.03 -7.01
N VAL A 35 -10.93 25.76 -7.98
CA VAL A 35 -9.49 25.60 -7.72
C VAL A 35 -8.78 26.89 -8.09
N ALA A 36 -8.12 27.50 -7.09
CA ALA A 36 -7.31 28.70 -7.28
C ALA A 36 -5.95 28.37 -7.90
N ARG A 37 -5.36 27.23 -7.49
CA ARG A 37 -4.01 26.84 -7.92
C ARG A 37 -3.81 25.33 -7.88
N THR A 38 -3.12 24.79 -8.88
CA THR A 38 -2.55 23.44 -8.85
C THR A 38 -1.03 23.53 -9.03
N VAL A 39 -0.28 22.87 -8.14
CA VAL A 39 1.18 22.71 -8.23
C VAL A 39 1.48 21.22 -8.40
N VAL A 40 2.18 20.88 -9.47
CA VAL A 40 2.64 19.52 -9.77
C VAL A 40 4.15 19.51 -9.76
N VAL A 41 4.72 18.66 -8.93
CA VAL A 41 6.12 18.25 -8.99
C VAL A 41 6.18 16.75 -9.28
N ALA A 42 7.38 16.24 -9.51
CA ALA A 42 7.59 14.88 -10.01
C ALA A 42 6.93 13.79 -9.13
N ASP A 43 6.95 13.97 -7.82
CA ASP A 43 6.50 13.00 -6.82
C ASP A 43 5.29 13.46 -6.01
N HIS A 44 4.79 14.69 -6.23
CA HIS A 44 3.72 15.27 -5.43
C HIS A 44 2.84 16.24 -6.21
N VAL A 45 1.54 16.19 -5.96
CA VAL A 45 0.54 17.11 -6.51
C VAL A 45 -0.20 17.80 -5.37
N ARG A 46 -0.25 19.13 -5.41
CA ARG A 46 -1.04 19.95 -4.50
C ARG A 46 -2.07 20.76 -5.26
N VAL A 47 -3.33 20.62 -4.88
CA VAL A 47 -4.45 21.40 -5.39
C VAL A 47 -4.98 22.28 -4.25
N GLU A 48 -5.01 23.59 -4.47
CA GLU A 48 -5.49 24.60 -3.51
C GLU A 48 -6.79 25.21 -4.03
N ALA A 49 -7.85 25.07 -3.23
CA ALA A 49 -9.17 25.60 -3.54
C ALA A 49 -9.31 27.08 -3.14
N ALA A 50 -10.37 27.73 -3.64
CA ALA A 50 -10.63 29.15 -3.39
C ALA A 50 -10.91 29.47 -1.92
N ASP A 51 -11.47 28.51 -1.16
CA ASP A 51 -11.73 28.65 0.28
C ASP A 51 -10.50 28.34 1.16
N GLY A 52 -9.35 28.03 0.55
CA GLY A 52 -8.09 27.70 1.21
C GLY A 52 -7.89 26.21 1.53
N THR A 53 -8.90 25.36 1.31
CA THR A 53 -8.79 23.90 1.45
C THR A 53 -7.78 23.34 0.45
N ARG A 54 -7.01 22.33 0.86
CA ARG A 54 -5.96 21.71 0.05
C ARG A 54 -6.19 20.23 -0.11
N ALA A 55 -6.01 19.73 -1.33
CA ALA A 55 -5.89 18.32 -1.63
C ALA A 55 -4.46 18.02 -2.07
N GLU A 56 -3.80 17.10 -1.38
CA GLU A 56 -2.42 16.70 -1.62
C GLU A 56 -2.35 15.22 -1.99
N VAL A 57 -1.49 14.89 -2.95
CA VAL A 57 -1.30 13.53 -3.46
C VAL A 57 0.18 13.26 -3.61
N ASP A 58 0.66 12.22 -2.93
CA ASP A 58 1.96 11.63 -3.26
C ASP A 58 1.77 10.74 -4.49
N VAL A 59 2.53 11.02 -5.55
CA VAL A 59 2.37 10.38 -6.86
C VAL A 59 2.74 8.89 -6.74
N PRO A 60 1.79 7.96 -6.94
CA PRO A 60 2.11 6.54 -6.91
C PRO A 60 2.98 6.20 -8.12
N PHE A 61 4.07 5.47 -7.91
CA PHE A 61 4.98 5.03 -8.98
C PHE A 61 5.52 6.19 -9.83
N GLY A 62 5.85 7.32 -9.20
CA GLY A 62 6.44 8.48 -9.87
C GLY A 62 7.76 8.16 -10.61
N PRO A 63 8.29 9.13 -11.38
CA PRO A 63 7.88 10.53 -11.43
C PRO A 63 6.79 10.84 -12.47
N LEU A 64 6.03 11.92 -12.25
CA LEU A 64 5.26 12.60 -13.30
C LEU A 64 6.20 13.36 -14.24
N ALA A 65 5.90 13.33 -15.53
CA ALA A 65 6.65 14.06 -16.55
C ALA A 65 6.28 15.55 -16.59
N ASP A 66 4.98 15.86 -16.53
CA ASP A 66 4.47 17.22 -16.65
C ASP A 66 4.43 17.91 -15.28
N VAL A 67 5.52 18.63 -14.97
CA VAL A 67 5.65 19.42 -13.73
C VAL A 67 5.40 20.91 -14.00
N GLY A 68 4.80 21.61 -13.05
CA GLY A 68 4.48 23.03 -13.21
C GLY A 68 3.46 23.56 -12.22
N GLU A 69 3.00 24.78 -12.47
CA GLU A 69 1.99 25.46 -11.68
C GLU A 69 0.93 26.07 -12.62
N TRP A 70 -0.35 25.89 -12.27
CA TRP A 70 -1.47 26.39 -13.05
C TRP A 70 -2.49 27.11 -12.15
N PRO A 71 -3.07 28.24 -12.60
CA PRO A 71 -4.10 28.97 -11.87
C PRO A 71 -5.49 28.37 -12.09
N ARG A 72 -5.58 27.04 -12.06
CA ARG A 72 -6.81 26.23 -12.26
C ARG A 72 -6.56 24.79 -11.81
N LEU A 73 -7.60 23.96 -11.86
CA LEU A 73 -7.44 22.51 -11.74
C LEU A 73 -6.64 21.98 -12.95
N ALA A 74 -5.54 21.28 -12.69
CA ALA A 74 -4.65 20.71 -13.70
C ALA A 74 -4.10 19.36 -13.24
N VAL A 75 -4.99 18.35 -13.17
CA VAL A 75 -4.66 17.00 -12.67
C VAL A 75 -4.67 15.93 -13.77
N ASP A 76 -4.84 16.31 -15.04
CA ASP A 76 -4.95 15.38 -16.17
C ASP A 76 -3.73 14.44 -16.27
N GLY A 77 -2.52 14.98 -16.05
CA GLY A 77 -1.28 14.19 -16.04
C GLY A 77 -1.23 13.18 -14.90
N LEU A 78 -1.71 13.54 -13.70
CA LEU A 78 -1.82 12.61 -12.57
C LEU A 78 -2.84 11.50 -12.86
N VAL A 79 -4.00 11.85 -13.42
CA VAL A 79 -5.04 10.87 -13.78
C VAL A 79 -4.53 9.90 -14.83
N ALA A 80 -3.91 10.40 -15.91
CA ALA A 80 -3.34 9.56 -16.95
C ALA A 80 -2.25 8.63 -16.38
N HIS A 81 -1.39 9.15 -15.51
CA HIS A 81 -0.34 8.37 -14.83
C HIS A 81 -0.90 7.27 -13.93
N ALA A 82 -1.96 7.55 -13.17
CA ALA A 82 -2.62 6.59 -12.29
C ALA A 82 -3.30 5.45 -13.09
N LEU A 83 -3.78 5.74 -14.30
CA LEU A 83 -4.43 4.77 -15.19
C LEU A 83 -3.46 3.89 -15.99
N VAL A 84 -2.15 4.16 -15.95
CA VAL A 84 -1.16 3.28 -16.60
C VAL A 84 -1.24 1.88 -15.98
N PRO A 85 -1.52 0.81 -16.77
CA PRO A 85 -1.52 -0.56 -16.28
C PRO A 85 -0.14 -0.93 -15.74
N ARG A 86 -0.10 -1.50 -14.53
CA ARG A 86 1.14 -1.90 -13.86
C ARG A 86 1.08 -3.33 -13.36
N ARG A 87 2.22 -4.00 -13.42
CA ARG A 87 2.46 -5.32 -12.84
C ARG A 87 3.03 -5.13 -11.43
N ILE A 88 2.20 -5.38 -10.42
CA ILE A 88 2.50 -5.10 -9.02
C ILE A 88 2.67 -6.40 -8.26
N GLY A 89 3.80 -6.54 -7.55
CA GLY A 89 4.00 -7.58 -6.55
C GLY A 89 3.28 -7.22 -5.24
N LEU A 90 2.67 -8.20 -4.60
CA LEU A 90 1.95 -8.04 -3.34
C LEU A 90 2.57 -8.96 -2.28
N LEU A 91 2.99 -8.38 -1.16
CA LEU A 91 3.48 -9.12 0.01
C LEU A 91 2.64 -8.75 1.23
N LEU A 92 1.67 -9.61 1.55
CA LEU A 92 0.79 -9.45 2.69
C LEU A 92 1.21 -10.41 3.80
N VAL A 93 1.53 -9.89 4.97
CA VAL A 93 1.96 -10.71 6.11
C VAL A 93 1.30 -10.24 7.40
N ARG A 94 0.75 -11.17 8.17
CA ARG A 94 0.37 -10.96 9.57
C ARG A 94 0.91 -12.10 10.41
N LEU A 95 0.86 -11.95 11.72
CA LEU A 95 1.34 -12.97 12.64
C LEU A 95 0.56 -14.30 12.44
N GLY A 96 1.19 -15.26 11.75
CA GLY A 96 0.64 -16.59 11.50
C GLY A 96 0.00 -16.80 10.13
N GLY A 97 0.00 -15.81 9.23
CA GLY A 97 -0.50 -16.00 7.86
C GLY A 97 0.13 -15.02 6.87
N HIS A 98 0.31 -15.46 5.65
CA HIS A 98 0.81 -14.63 4.55
C HIS A 98 0.10 -14.96 3.24
N SER A 99 0.01 -13.94 2.39
CA SER A 99 -0.47 -14.07 1.03
C SER A 99 0.45 -13.26 0.13
N VAL A 100 0.94 -13.89 -0.93
CA VAL A 100 1.90 -13.31 -1.85
C VAL A 100 1.37 -13.50 -3.26
N GLY A 101 1.46 -12.47 -4.10
CA GLY A 101 1.06 -12.62 -5.50
C GLY A 101 1.56 -11.51 -6.41
N ILE A 102 1.32 -11.70 -7.70
CA ILE A 102 1.56 -10.70 -8.73
C ILE A 102 0.21 -10.39 -9.37
N ALA A 103 -0.09 -9.11 -9.47
CA ALA A 103 -1.28 -8.60 -10.13
C ALA A 103 -0.90 -7.75 -11.33
N LEU A 104 -1.68 -7.87 -12.41
CA LEU A 104 -1.67 -6.91 -13.50
C LEU A 104 -2.95 -6.10 -13.41
N ASP A 105 -2.79 -4.79 -13.26
CA ASP A 105 -3.91 -3.85 -13.28
C ASP A 105 -5.06 -4.22 -12.33
N GLY A 106 -4.71 -4.57 -11.08
CA GLY A 106 -5.68 -4.94 -10.05
C GLY A 106 -6.16 -6.40 -10.10
N VAL A 107 -5.78 -7.18 -11.11
CA VAL A 107 -6.17 -8.59 -11.23
C VAL A 107 -4.99 -9.50 -10.89
N VAL A 108 -5.14 -10.35 -9.88
CA VAL A 108 -4.08 -11.26 -9.43
C VAL A 108 -3.93 -12.46 -10.38
N GLU A 109 -2.78 -12.56 -11.04
CA GLU A 109 -2.45 -13.63 -12.00
C GLU A 109 -1.79 -14.85 -11.34
N VAL A 110 -0.93 -14.61 -10.36
CA VAL A 110 -0.20 -15.66 -9.64
C VAL A 110 -0.28 -15.37 -8.16
N SER A 111 -0.54 -16.39 -7.34
CA SER A 111 -0.52 -16.23 -5.89
C SER A 111 -0.18 -17.51 -5.15
N THR A 112 0.32 -17.36 -3.94
CA THR A 112 0.36 -18.39 -2.91
C THR A 112 -0.16 -17.81 -1.61
N THR A 113 -0.81 -18.62 -0.80
CA THR A 113 -1.28 -18.24 0.54
C THR A 113 -1.02 -19.42 1.46
N ASP A 114 -0.37 -19.17 2.58
CA ASP A 114 -0.13 -20.20 3.60
C ASP A 114 -0.29 -19.56 4.99
N SER A 115 -0.47 -20.40 6.00
CA SER A 115 -0.59 -20.00 7.38
C SER A 115 0.13 -20.97 8.29
N ARG A 116 0.65 -20.46 9.40
CA ARG A 116 1.32 -21.25 10.44
C ARG A 116 0.73 -20.84 11.78
N GLN A 117 0.44 -21.82 12.61
CA GLN A 117 -0.15 -21.55 13.91
C GLN A 117 0.82 -20.74 14.79
N VAL A 118 0.41 -19.52 15.13
CA VAL A 118 1.09 -18.68 16.12
C VAL A 118 0.10 -18.38 17.24
N HIS A 119 0.38 -18.84 18.45
CA HIS A 119 -0.52 -18.59 19.56
C HIS A 119 -0.56 -17.11 19.95
N GLY A 120 -1.73 -16.67 20.42
CA GLY A 120 -1.92 -15.33 20.98
C GLY A 120 -1.03 -15.07 22.20
N ARG A 121 -0.91 -13.79 22.57
CA ARG A 121 -0.23 -13.43 23.83
C ARG A 121 -1.07 -13.93 25.00
N ASN A 122 -0.46 -14.70 25.90
CA ASN A 122 -1.10 -15.07 27.16
C ASN A 122 -1.13 -13.88 28.11
N LYS A 123 -2.32 -13.51 28.59
CA LYS A 123 -2.53 -12.41 29.55
C LYS A 123 -2.35 -12.84 31.01
N ALA A 124 -2.31 -14.15 31.29
CA ALA A 124 -2.20 -14.68 32.64
C ALA A 124 -0.75 -14.61 33.18
N GLY A 125 -0.56 -13.96 34.33
CA GLY A 125 0.69 -13.89 35.12
C GLY A 125 1.26 -15.26 35.49
N GLY A 126 2.58 -15.35 35.69
CA GLY A 126 3.19 -16.48 36.40
C GLY A 126 4.39 -17.15 35.72
N TRP A 127 4.93 -18.16 36.41
CA TRP A 127 6.20 -18.83 36.07
C TRP A 127 6.19 -19.50 34.67
N SER A 128 5.02 -19.83 34.14
CA SER A 128 4.86 -20.41 32.79
C SER A 128 4.88 -19.38 31.65
N GLN A 129 4.79 -18.07 31.94
CA GLN A 129 4.78 -17.01 30.91
C GLN A 129 6.02 -17.05 30.00
N HIS A 130 7.22 -17.21 30.58
CA HIS A 130 8.47 -17.25 29.82
C HIS A 130 8.52 -18.41 28.81
N ARG A 131 7.91 -19.56 29.13
CA ARG A 131 7.83 -20.71 28.21
C ARG A 131 6.85 -20.44 27.07
N PHE A 132 5.72 -19.79 27.34
CA PHE A 132 4.73 -19.45 26.31
C PHE A 132 5.23 -18.36 25.35
N ALA A 133 5.90 -17.33 25.88
CA ALA A 133 6.52 -16.28 25.08
C ALA A 133 7.55 -16.87 24.11
N ARG A 134 8.51 -17.68 24.60
CA ARG A 134 9.51 -18.35 23.75
C ARG A 134 8.89 -19.26 22.69
N ARG A 135 7.84 -20.01 23.02
CA ARG A 135 7.13 -20.86 22.04
C ARG A 135 6.48 -20.02 20.94
N ARG A 136 5.82 -18.91 21.31
CA ARG A 136 5.20 -17.98 20.36
C ARG A 136 6.24 -17.32 19.45
N GLU A 137 7.38 -16.91 19.98
CA GLU A 137 8.50 -16.40 19.18
C GLU A 137 9.02 -17.43 18.19
N GLY A 138 9.18 -18.69 18.63
CA GLY A 138 9.56 -19.79 17.74
C GLY A 138 8.55 -20.03 16.62
N GLN A 139 7.26 -20.02 16.94
CA GLN A 139 6.17 -20.12 15.96
C GLN A 139 6.18 -18.96 14.97
N ALA A 140 6.35 -17.73 15.45
CA ALA A 140 6.44 -16.54 14.61
C ALA A 140 7.62 -16.62 13.63
N ARG A 141 8.79 -17.08 14.09
CA ARG A 141 9.96 -17.30 13.22
C ARG A 141 9.70 -18.34 12.14
N VAL A 142 9.01 -19.43 12.47
CA VAL A 142 8.62 -20.45 11.46
C VAL A 142 7.65 -19.88 10.44
N ALA A 143 6.66 -19.10 10.88
CA ALA A 143 5.71 -18.42 9.99
C ALA A 143 6.42 -17.46 9.03
N LEU A 144 7.32 -16.61 9.55
CA LEU A 144 8.05 -15.64 8.72
C LEU A 144 9.01 -16.31 7.73
N ARG A 145 9.65 -17.42 8.10
CA ARG A 145 10.46 -18.20 7.15
C ARG A 145 9.62 -18.78 6.01
N ALA A 146 8.41 -19.25 6.29
CA ALA A 146 7.50 -19.72 5.25
C ALA A 146 7.07 -18.57 4.33
N ALA A 147 6.76 -17.41 4.90
CA ALA A 147 6.45 -16.21 4.12
C ALA A 147 7.62 -15.76 3.23
N ALA A 148 8.85 -15.77 3.76
CA ALA A 148 10.06 -15.45 3.00
C ALA A 148 10.27 -16.42 1.84
N ALA A 149 10.14 -17.73 2.08
CA ALA A 149 10.28 -18.74 1.03
C ALA A 149 9.26 -18.55 -0.11
N ASP A 150 8.01 -18.24 0.23
CA ASP A 150 6.96 -17.96 -0.74
C ASP A 150 7.18 -16.64 -1.48
N ALA A 151 7.63 -15.59 -0.78
CA ALA A 151 8.00 -14.31 -1.38
C ALA A 151 9.18 -14.45 -2.36
N VAL A 152 10.19 -15.25 -2.02
CA VAL A 152 11.30 -15.55 -2.93
C VAL A 152 10.80 -16.30 -4.17
N ARG A 153 9.97 -17.33 -3.97
CA ARG A 153 9.44 -18.16 -5.05
C ARG A 153 8.55 -17.38 -6.01
N VAL A 154 7.71 -16.47 -5.51
CA VAL A 154 6.70 -15.76 -6.33
C VAL A 154 7.18 -14.40 -6.80
N LEU A 155 7.79 -13.59 -5.92
CA LEU A 155 8.19 -12.21 -6.23
C LEU A 155 9.65 -12.11 -6.66
N ALA A 156 10.58 -12.61 -5.85
CA ALA A 156 12.01 -12.41 -6.12
C ALA A 156 12.43 -13.08 -7.45
N SER A 157 11.83 -14.22 -7.79
CA SER A 157 12.05 -14.93 -9.05
C SER A 157 11.61 -14.16 -10.30
N ARG A 158 10.76 -13.14 -10.15
CA ARG A 158 10.18 -12.33 -11.23
C ARG A 158 10.33 -10.82 -10.97
N VAL A 159 11.26 -10.43 -10.10
CA VAL A 159 11.36 -9.05 -9.61
C VAL A 159 11.58 -8.05 -10.74
N ASP A 160 12.29 -8.45 -11.79
CA ASP A 160 12.57 -7.61 -12.96
C ASP A 160 11.33 -7.38 -13.85
N GLU A 161 10.30 -8.22 -13.74
CA GLU A 161 9.01 -8.02 -14.42
C GLU A 161 8.11 -7.02 -13.67
N LEU A 162 8.41 -6.72 -12.40
CA LEU A 162 7.53 -5.93 -11.54
C LEU A 162 7.84 -4.44 -11.71
N ASP A 163 6.79 -3.64 -11.88
CA ASP A 163 6.91 -2.18 -11.83
C ASP A 163 7.13 -1.72 -10.39
N ALA A 164 6.47 -2.38 -9.43
CA ALA A 164 6.54 -2.06 -8.02
C ALA A 164 6.13 -3.25 -7.12
N VAL A 165 6.36 -3.09 -5.82
CA VAL A 165 5.86 -3.98 -4.77
C VAL A 165 5.02 -3.18 -3.78
N VAL A 166 3.86 -3.71 -3.42
CA VAL A 166 3.01 -3.18 -2.35
C VAL A 166 3.01 -4.16 -1.19
N LEU A 167 3.29 -3.61 0.00
CA LEU A 167 3.35 -4.35 1.24
C LEU A 167 2.02 -4.24 1.98
N GLY A 168 1.68 -5.22 2.82
CA GLY A 168 0.52 -5.12 3.69
C GLY A 168 0.61 -5.96 4.96
N GLY A 169 -0.07 -5.48 6.00
CA GLY A 169 -0.25 -6.18 7.26
C GLY A 169 0.66 -5.69 8.39
N ASP A 170 1.32 -6.62 9.08
CA ASP A 170 2.08 -6.36 10.30
C ASP A 170 3.46 -5.77 9.96
N ARG A 171 3.70 -4.52 10.37
CA ARG A 171 4.97 -3.82 10.09
C ARG A 171 6.19 -4.54 10.69
N GLN A 172 6.06 -5.08 11.90
CA GLN A 172 7.16 -5.80 12.54
C GLN A 172 7.54 -7.07 11.76
N ALA A 173 6.54 -7.80 11.25
CA ALA A 173 6.76 -8.93 10.35
C ALA A 173 7.44 -8.51 9.04
N LEU A 174 6.99 -7.42 8.43
CA LEU A 174 7.60 -6.86 7.21
C LEU A 174 9.05 -6.43 7.43
N ASP A 175 9.38 -5.81 8.56
CA ASP A 175 10.75 -5.41 8.90
C ASP A 175 11.67 -6.63 9.00
N VAL A 176 11.21 -7.73 9.62
CA VAL A 176 11.98 -8.98 9.67
C VAL A 176 12.20 -9.58 8.28
N LEU A 177 11.21 -9.49 7.39
CA LEU A 177 11.36 -9.94 6.00
C LEU A 177 12.31 -9.04 5.20
N ARG A 178 12.35 -7.73 5.50
CA ARG A 178 13.23 -6.75 4.87
C ARG A 178 14.71 -7.06 5.11
N ASP A 179 15.03 -7.65 6.25
CA ASP A 179 16.38 -8.08 6.60
C ASP A 179 16.83 -9.36 5.85
N ASP A 180 15.93 -10.05 5.13
CA ASP A 180 16.30 -11.19 4.31
C ASP A 180 16.92 -10.74 2.98
N ARG A 181 18.22 -11.06 2.80
CA ARG A 181 18.98 -10.71 1.59
C ARG A 181 18.34 -11.23 0.30
N ALA A 182 17.64 -12.36 0.33
CA ALA A 182 16.97 -12.90 -0.85
C ALA A 182 15.78 -12.04 -1.30
N LEU A 183 15.25 -11.19 -0.42
CA LEU A 183 14.15 -10.27 -0.71
C LEU A 183 14.62 -8.83 -0.95
N ALA A 184 15.93 -8.56 -0.98
CA ALA A 184 16.46 -7.21 -1.15
C ALA A 184 15.89 -6.49 -2.39
N GLY A 185 15.81 -7.18 -3.54
CA GLY A 185 15.22 -6.62 -4.77
C GLY A 185 13.71 -6.36 -4.65
N VAL A 186 12.99 -7.21 -3.93
CA VAL A 186 11.55 -7.06 -3.66
C VAL A 186 11.31 -5.80 -2.82
N PHE A 187 12.07 -5.62 -1.73
CA PHE A 187 11.95 -4.44 -0.87
C PHE A 187 12.51 -3.16 -1.49
N ALA A 188 13.45 -3.25 -2.43
CA ALA A 188 13.92 -2.10 -3.21
C ALA A 188 12.84 -1.55 -4.15
N LYS A 189 11.91 -2.40 -4.62
CA LYS A 189 10.73 -2.00 -5.40
C LYS A 189 9.52 -1.64 -4.54
N ALA A 190 9.61 -1.79 -3.22
CA ALA A 190 8.50 -1.53 -2.32
C ALA A 190 8.35 -0.02 -2.04
N GLY A 191 7.15 0.51 -2.27
CA GLY A 191 6.81 1.88 -1.83
C GLY A 191 6.66 1.98 -0.31
N GLU A 192 6.52 3.21 0.21
CA GLU A 192 6.36 3.46 1.65
C GLU A 192 5.01 2.98 2.20
N ARG A 193 3.97 2.97 1.35
CA ARG A 193 2.61 2.61 1.75
C ARG A 193 2.52 1.12 2.10
N VAL A 194 2.14 0.85 3.34
CA VAL A 194 1.79 -0.50 3.83
C VAL A 194 0.28 -0.57 4.01
N LEU A 195 -0.38 -1.43 3.25
CA LEU A 195 -1.82 -1.64 3.35
C LEU A 195 -2.18 -2.27 4.70
N ASP A 196 -3.14 -1.69 5.41
CA ASP A 196 -3.82 -2.44 6.47
C ASP A 196 -4.70 -3.49 5.81
N VAL A 197 -4.47 -4.75 6.19
CA VAL A 197 -5.16 -5.92 5.64
C VAL A 197 -5.61 -6.81 6.78
N ALA A 198 -6.74 -7.48 6.59
CA ALA A 198 -7.21 -8.51 7.51
C ALA A 198 -6.27 -9.74 7.46
N GLU A 199 -6.74 -10.89 7.98
CA GLU A 199 -6.00 -12.14 7.87
C GLU A 199 -5.63 -12.43 6.40
N PRO A 200 -4.34 -12.58 6.05
CA PRO A 200 -3.92 -12.75 4.66
C PRO A 200 -4.50 -14.04 4.08
N ARG A 201 -5.44 -13.87 3.15
CA ARG A 201 -6.10 -14.94 2.38
C ARG A 201 -6.22 -14.50 0.93
N ARG A 202 -6.52 -15.43 0.02
CA ARG A 202 -6.66 -15.11 -1.41
C ARG A 202 -7.62 -13.93 -1.67
N ALA A 203 -8.80 -13.93 -1.04
CA ALA A 203 -9.75 -12.81 -1.19
C ALA A 203 -9.19 -11.46 -0.73
N VAL A 204 -8.37 -11.44 0.32
CA VAL A 204 -7.70 -10.22 0.81
C VAL A 204 -6.59 -9.80 -0.15
N LEU A 205 -5.92 -10.75 -0.80
CA LEU A 205 -4.94 -10.47 -1.85
C LEU A 205 -5.59 -9.86 -3.09
N ASP A 206 -6.76 -10.37 -3.50
CA ASP A 206 -7.53 -9.80 -4.62
C ASP A 206 -7.96 -8.36 -4.30
N GLU A 207 -8.48 -8.10 -3.09
CA GLU A 207 -8.78 -6.73 -2.63
C GLU A 207 -7.52 -5.85 -2.58
N ALA A 208 -6.40 -6.38 -2.11
CA ALA A 208 -5.14 -5.65 -2.06
C ALA A 208 -4.62 -5.29 -3.46
N ALA A 209 -4.85 -6.14 -4.45
CA ALA A 209 -4.49 -5.87 -5.85
C ALA A 209 -5.25 -4.66 -6.40
N GLU A 210 -6.56 -4.58 -6.15
CA GLU A 210 -7.35 -3.40 -6.50
C GLU A 210 -6.85 -2.15 -5.77
N ARG A 211 -6.62 -2.26 -4.45
CA ARG A 211 -6.17 -1.15 -3.61
C ARG A 211 -4.75 -0.67 -3.90
N ALA A 212 -3.90 -1.53 -4.45
CA ALA A 212 -2.53 -1.18 -4.84
C ALA A 212 -2.47 -0.11 -5.92
N ARG A 213 -3.54 0.01 -6.73
CA ARG A 213 -3.67 1.08 -7.74
C ARG A 213 -4.26 2.37 -7.18
N ALA A 214 -4.92 2.31 -6.01
CA ALA A 214 -5.62 3.46 -5.46
C ALA A 214 -4.63 4.57 -5.09
N VAL A 215 -5.02 5.80 -5.43
CA VAL A 215 -4.32 7.03 -5.10
C VAL A 215 -4.81 7.52 -3.74
N GLU A 216 -3.90 7.80 -2.82
CA GLU A 216 -4.27 8.43 -1.55
C GLU A 216 -4.29 9.95 -1.74
N VAL A 217 -5.45 10.55 -1.49
CA VAL A 217 -5.63 12.01 -1.52
C VAL A 217 -5.84 12.51 -0.10
N VAL A 218 -4.96 13.39 0.36
CA VAL A 218 -5.01 14.00 1.69
C VAL A 218 -5.64 15.37 1.61
N VAL A 219 -6.79 15.54 2.25
CA VAL A 219 -7.52 16.82 2.30
C VAL A 219 -7.26 17.52 3.62
N ARG A 220 -6.90 18.81 3.58
CA ARG A 220 -6.63 19.67 4.75
C ARG A 220 -7.28 21.03 4.63
#